data_AF-A0A397CXS5-F1
#
_entry.id   AF-A0A397CXS5-F1
#
_cell.length_a   1.000
_cell.length_b   1.000
_cell.length_c   1.000
_cell.angle_alpha   90.00
_cell.angle_beta   90.00
_cell.angle_gamma   90.00
#
_symmetry.space_group_name_H-M   'P 1'
#
loop_
_entity.id
_entity.type
_entity.pdbx_description
1 polymer ?
#
loop_
_entity_poly.entity_id
_entity_poly.type
_entity_poly.pdbx_seq_one_letter_code
_entity_poly.pdbx_strand_id
1 'polypeptide(L)'
;MNATFGNLDLLRQITSFQRGMPLDLQPFHAFVQCHYINRGRSPRHSSVCPNFLLRRDPEFLHLQLQAFGAIFTPWFAAREAAADIPRLLCVSEKLNLVLLHWTIQYNHIELLHYIHATYHIETYVHPTAIAASRGSLPVIKYLHEANSGEFFPYTMDWAAESGHLDLVEFLHFHRSEGCTTSAMDMAARFGHFNVVKFLHAHRKEGCTTVAMDQAAAFGHFEIVKFLHTYRTEGCTTNALDSACSGGHLDMVKFLHFHRHEGCTTGAFNSACCGGHLEIVKFLHAHRTEGCTHRAMESAAECKRYDVCLYLSEHLPHLVNRSNITVVMAVGEASWRQSEALKKEAAARLIKQKEQEAVPGPRLLTSPWSQLLSTSVQRGVVALMQSLVK
;
A
#
# COMPACT_ATOMS: atom_id res chain seq x y z
N MET A 1 14.80 40.93 -52.12
CA MET A 1 14.58 39.72 -51.28
C MET A 1 15.68 39.47 -50.23
N ASN A 2 16.58 40.42 -49.91
CA ASN A 2 17.75 40.13 -49.05
C ASN A 2 17.79 40.82 -47.69
N ALA A 3 16.74 41.56 -47.29
CA ALA A 3 16.73 42.25 -45.99
C ALA A 3 16.26 41.35 -44.81
N THR A 4 15.59 40.24 -45.08
CA THR A 4 15.03 39.36 -44.04
C THR A 4 16.03 38.39 -43.42
N PHE A 5 17.07 37.97 -44.16
CA PHE A 5 18.06 36.99 -43.67
C PHE A 5 19.30 37.60 -42.99
N GLY A 6 19.50 38.92 -43.05
CA GLY A 6 20.61 39.60 -42.36
C GLY A 6 20.35 39.87 -40.88
N ASN A 7 19.09 39.72 -40.43
CA ASN A 7 18.73 39.89 -39.03
C ASN A 7 18.96 38.57 -38.29
N LEU A 8 20.10 38.48 -37.60
CA LEU A 8 20.52 37.31 -36.81
C LEU A 8 19.48 36.91 -35.75
N ASP A 9 18.73 37.86 -35.21
CA ASP A 9 17.65 37.56 -34.26
C ASP A 9 16.44 36.95 -34.96
N LEU A 10 16.11 37.40 -36.17
CA LEU A 10 15.07 36.76 -37.00
C LEU A 10 15.49 35.34 -37.41
N LEU A 11 16.76 35.14 -37.77
CA LEU A 11 17.30 33.82 -38.12
C LEU A 11 17.33 32.89 -36.90
N ARG A 12 17.69 33.40 -35.72
CA ARG A 12 17.60 32.65 -34.44
C ARG A 12 16.15 32.31 -34.11
N GLN A 13 15.21 33.24 -34.31
CA GLN A 13 13.79 32.96 -34.14
C GLN A 13 13.32 31.87 -35.10
N ILE A 14 13.64 31.95 -36.38
CA ILE A 14 13.26 30.93 -37.37
C ILE A 14 13.90 29.57 -37.06
N THR A 15 15.20 29.55 -36.74
CA THR A 15 15.94 28.31 -36.41
C THR A 15 15.58 27.74 -35.04
N SER A 16 14.99 28.55 -34.15
CA SER A 16 14.39 28.05 -32.92
C SER A 16 13.19 27.14 -33.19
N PHE A 17 12.58 27.19 -34.38
CA PHE A 17 11.56 26.23 -34.81
C PHE A 17 12.20 25.08 -35.61
N GLN A 18 12.28 23.90 -34.99
CA GLN A 18 12.57 22.66 -35.72
C GLN A 18 11.29 21.83 -35.83
N ARG A 19 10.92 21.42 -37.06
CA ARG A 19 9.68 20.67 -37.36
C ARG A 19 8.38 21.37 -36.94
N GLY A 20 8.38 22.70 -36.89
CA GLY A 20 7.19 23.50 -36.52
C GLY A 20 6.97 23.68 -35.02
N MET A 21 7.94 23.28 -34.16
CA MET A 21 7.87 23.48 -32.72
C MET A 21 9.10 24.26 -32.19
N PRO A 22 8.91 25.23 -31.27
CA PRO A 22 10.02 25.88 -30.57
C PRO A 22 10.93 24.86 -29.87
N LEU A 23 12.25 25.02 -30.00
CA LEU A 23 13.28 24.11 -29.48
C LEU A 23 13.14 23.88 -27.97
N ASP A 24 12.79 24.94 -27.25
CA ASP A 24 12.53 24.95 -25.82
C ASP A 24 11.30 24.15 -25.39
N LEU A 25 10.36 23.89 -26.31
CA LEU A 25 9.17 23.09 -26.04
C LEU A 25 9.33 21.61 -26.42
N GLN A 26 10.42 21.25 -27.12
CA GLN A 26 10.70 19.86 -27.49
C GLN A 26 10.74 18.90 -26.29
N PRO A 27 11.31 19.25 -25.12
CA PRO A 27 11.28 18.36 -23.96
C PRO A 27 9.86 18.00 -23.50
N PHE A 28 8.91 18.93 -23.58
CA PHE A 28 7.52 18.68 -23.23
C PHE A 28 6.80 17.82 -24.26
N HIS A 29 7.08 18.02 -25.55
CA HIS A 29 6.57 17.14 -26.60
C HIS A 29 7.09 15.71 -26.44
N ALA A 30 8.39 15.55 -26.17
CA ALA A 30 8.99 14.26 -25.85
C ALA A 30 8.37 13.65 -24.59
N PHE A 31 8.11 14.45 -23.54
CA PHE A 31 7.42 14.01 -22.34
C PHE A 31 6.01 13.46 -22.67
N VAL A 32 5.23 14.17 -23.49
CA VAL A 32 3.91 13.72 -23.95
C VAL A 32 3.97 12.39 -24.70
N GLN A 33 4.98 12.20 -25.54
CA GLN A 33 5.15 10.97 -26.33
C GLN A 33 5.69 9.78 -25.53
N CYS A 34 6.64 10.03 -24.63
CA CYS A 34 7.44 9.00 -23.98
C CYS A 34 6.94 8.66 -22.58
N HIS A 35 6.46 9.65 -21.84
CA HIS A 35 6.27 9.55 -20.38
C HIS A 35 4.80 9.63 -20.01
N TYR A 36 4.08 10.57 -20.60
CA TYR A 36 2.85 11.08 -20.05
C TYR A 36 1.93 9.95 -19.58
N ILE A 37 1.30 9.15 -20.45
CA ILE A 37 0.41 8.08 -19.98
C ILE A 37 0.17 6.96 -21.04
N ASN A 38 1.22 6.61 -21.79
CA ASN A 38 1.13 5.55 -22.80
C ASN A 38 2.04 4.33 -22.53
N ARG A 39 2.82 4.36 -21.45
CA ARG A 39 3.82 3.34 -21.13
C ARG A 39 3.78 2.98 -19.64
N GLY A 40 2.63 2.53 -19.16
CA GLY A 40 2.62 1.75 -17.92
C GLY A 40 3.47 0.49 -18.10
N ARG A 41 3.94 -0.13 -17.01
CA ARG A 41 4.68 -1.41 -17.03
C ARG A 41 3.94 -2.56 -17.75
N SER A 42 2.68 -2.37 -18.14
CA SER A 42 1.84 -3.33 -18.86
C SER A 42 1.32 -2.73 -20.19
N PRO A 43 1.32 -3.49 -21.31
CA PRO A 43 0.96 -2.98 -22.64
C PRO A 43 -0.53 -2.59 -22.84
N ARG A 44 -1.37 -2.61 -21.79
CA ARG A 44 -2.77 -2.13 -21.84
C ARG A 44 -2.93 -0.63 -21.51
N HIS A 45 -1.83 0.10 -21.28
CA HIS A 45 -1.84 1.47 -20.72
C HIS A 45 -1.54 2.57 -21.74
N SER A 46 -1.92 2.43 -23.02
CA SER A 46 -1.55 3.37 -24.08
C SER A 46 -2.40 4.66 -24.16
N SER A 47 -3.16 5.02 -23.12
CA SER A 47 -4.08 6.18 -23.17
C SER A 47 -4.71 6.58 -21.82
N VAL A 48 -4.03 6.42 -20.69
CA VAL A 48 -4.67 6.79 -19.41
C VAL A 48 -4.61 8.33 -19.22
N CYS A 49 -5.49 8.98 -18.46
CA CYS A 49 -5.39 10.43 -18.12
C CYS A 49 -4.99 10.60 -16.64
N PRO A 50 -4.42 11.75 -16.20
CA PRO A 50 -3.98 11.93 -14.81
C PRO A 50 -5.12 11.68 -13.81
N ASN A 51 -6.34 12.06 -14.16
CA ASN A 51 -7.54 11.83 -13.32
C ASN A 51 -7.82 10.35 -13.08
N PHE A 52 -7.61 9.50 -14.08
CA PHE A 52 -7.79 8.06 -13.91
C PHE A 52 -6.62 7.43 -13.15
N LEU A 53 -5.38 7.88 -13.40
CA LEU A 53 -4.22 7.44 -12.63
C LEU A 53 -4.33 7.83 -11.15
N LEU A 54 -4.89 9.00 -10.84
CA LEU A 54 -5.11 9.45 -9.47
C LEU A 54 -5.87 8.39 -8.65
N ARG A 55 -6.87 7.73 -9.26
CA ARG A 55 -7.66 6.68 -8.61
C ARG A 55 -7.05 5.29 -8.71
N ARG A 56 -6.43 4.95 -9.85
CA ARG A 56 -5.99 3.57 -10.14
C ARG A 56 -4.55 3.28 -9.76
N ASP A 57 -3.66 4.25 -9.97
CA ASP A 57 -2.21 4.10 -9.80
C ASP A 57 -1.57 5.44 -9.40
N PRO A 58 -1.78 5.88 -8.14
CA PRO A 58 -1.29 7.17 -7.67
C PRO A 58 0.24 7.23 -7.59
N GLU A 59 0.91 6.10 -7.38
CA GLU A 59 2.38 5.99 -7.39
C GLU A 59 2.93 6.27 -8.79
N PHE A 60 2.37 5.64 -9.82
CA PHE A 60 2.77 5.91 -11.19
C PHE A 60 2.51 7.37 -11.57
N LEU A 61 1.36 7.93 -11.19
CA LEU A 61 1.09 9.35 -11.38
C LEU A 61 2.14 10.23 -10.71
N HIS A 62 2.53 9.92 -9.46
CA HIS A 62 3.57 10.67 -8.74
C HIS A 62 4.90 10.68 -9.51
N LEU A 63 5.33 9.54 -10.06
CA LEU A 63 6.53 9.44 -10.88
C LEU A 63 6.44 10.29 -12.16
N GLN A 64 5.27 10.31 -12.82
CA GLN A 64 5.07 11.16 -14.00
C GLN A 64 5.11 12.65 -13.65
N LEU A 65 4.53 13.06 -12.52
CA LEU A 65 4.57 14.45 -12.07
C LEU A 65 5.99 14.88 -11.67
N GLN A 66 6.79 14.00 -11.06
CA GLN A 66 8.21 14.26 -10.81
C GLN A 66 8.99 14.45 -12.12
N ALA A 67 8.79 13.56 -13.10
CA ALA A 67 9.44 13.66 -14.40
C ALA A 67 9.04 14.94 -15.16
N PHE A 68 7.77 15.33 -15.09
CA PHE A 68 7.33 16.62 -15.61
C PHE A 68 8.00 17.79 -14.88
N GLY A 69 8.03 17.78 -13.55
CA GLY A 69 8.65 18.82 -12.73
C GLY A 69 10.13 19.02 -13.02
N ALA A 70 10.87 17.94 -13.31
CA ALA A 70 12.29 18.00 -13.68
C ALA A 70 12.54 18.77 -14.99
N ILE A 71 11.57 18.79 -15.89
CA ILE A 71 11.62 19.54 -17.15
C ILE A 71 11.04 20.94 -16.95
N PHE A 72 9.89 21.03 -16.28
CA PHE A 72 9.12 22.25 -16.14
C PHE A 72 9.80 23.29 -15.25
N THR A 73 10.34 22.89 -14.10
CA THR A 73 10.93 23.81 -13.13
C THR A 73 12.10 24.62 -13.70
N PRO A 74 13.15 24.03 -14.32
CA PRO A 74 14.24 24.81 -14.90
C PRO A 74 13.79 25.64 -16.11
N TRP A 75 12.86 25.13 -16.91
CA TRP A 75 12.30 25.86 -18.05
C TRP A 75 11.53 27.10 -17.59
N PHE A 76 10.73 26.97 -16.52
CA PHE A 76 9.94 28.05 -15.95
C PHE A 76 10.85 29.07 -15.24
N ALA A 77 11.86 28.63 -14.48
CA ALA A 77 12.78 29.52 -13.78
C ALA A 77 13.66 30.37 -14.72
N ALA A 78 14.01 29.83 -15.89
CA ALA A 78 14.79 30.55 -16.90
C ALA A 78 14.00 31.69 -17.59
N ARG A 79 12.72 31.84 -17.28
CA ARG A 79 11.78 32.74 -17.96
C ARG A 79 11.02 33.53 -16.90
N GLU A 80 11.31 34.81 -16.78
CA GLU A 80 10.82 35.65 -15.68
C GLU A 80 9.29 35.88 -15.66
N ALA A 81 8.48 35.28 -16.55
CA ALA A 81 7.04 35.51 -16.56
C ALA A 81 6.20 34.30 -17.05
N ALA A 82 4.99 34.21 -16.49
CA ALA A 82 3.90 33.33 -16.93
C ALA A 82 3.46 33.52 -18.40
N ALA A 83 4.03 34.49 -19.12
CA ALA A 83 3.74 34.81 -20.51
C ALA A 83 3.99 33.64 -21.48
N ASP A 84 4.88 32.71 -21.15
CA ASP A 84 5.18 31.54 -21.99
C ASP A 84 4.31 30.31 -21.69
N ILE A 85 3.55 30.31 -20.59
CA ILE A 85 2.61 29.22 -20.28
C ILE A 85 1.58 28.99 -21.39
N PRO A 86 0.95 30.00 -22.03
CA PRO A 86 0.05 29.76 -23.16
C PRO A 86 0.73 28.97 -24.29
N ARG A 87 2.01 29.24 -24.57
CA ARG A 87 2.78 28.49 -25.59
C ARG A 87 2.92 27.02 -25.19
N LEU A 88 3.16 26.73 -23.91
CA LEU A 88 3.22 25.36 -23.40
C LEU A 88 1.87 24.65 -23.51
N LEU A 89 0.78 25.31 -23.14
CA LEU A 89 -0.57 24.73 -23.16
C LEU A 89 -1.05 24.42 -24.59
N CYS A 90 -0.60 25.19 -25.59
CA CYS A 90 -0.86 24.91 -27.00
C CYS A 90 -0.13 23.67 -27.55
N VAL A 91 0.89 23.14 -26.86
CA VAL A 91 1.62 21.95 -27.32
C VAL A 91 0.74 20.70 -27.27
N SER A 92 -0.08 20.56 -26.23
CA SER A 92 -1.02 19.45 -26.06
C SER A 92 -1.98 19.71 -24.90
N GLU A 93 -3.26 19.42 -25.09
CA GLU A 93 -4.28 19.44 -24.02
C GLU A 93 -3.91 18.56 -22.83
N LYS A 94 -3.11 17.51 -23.06
CA LYS A 94 -2.57 16.67 -22.00
C LYS A 94 -1.70 17.47 -21.03
N LEU A 95 -0.87 18.39 -21.52
CA LEU A 95 -0.01 19.18 -20.66
C LEU A 95 -0.80 20.07 -19.71
N ASN A 96 -2.01 20.49 -20.09
CA ASN A 96 -2.92 21.27 -19.21
C ASN A 96 -3.24 20.49 -17.94
N LEU A 97 -3.63 19.21 -18.09
CA LEU A 97 -3.98 18.36 -16.95
C LEU A 97 -2.78 18.02 -16.07
N VAL A 98 -1.60 17.77 -16.64
CA VAL A 98 -0.40 17.52 -15.80
C VAL A 98 0.06 18.79 -15.12
N LEU A 99 0.03 19.93 -15.82
CA LEU A 99 0.39 21.20 -15.20
C LEU A 99 -0.52 21.48 -14.01
N LEU A 100 -1.84 21.26 -14.15
CA LEU A 100 -2.80 21.39 -13.06
C LEU A 100 -2.53 20.41 -11.90
N HIS A 101 -2.34 19.12 -12.19
CA HIS A 101 -2.03 18.13 -11.14
C HIS A 101 -0.71 18.45 -10.43
N TRP A 102 0.29 18.89 -11.18
CA TRP A 102 1.59 19.29 -10.67
C TRP A 102 1.49 20.55 -9.82
N THR A 103 0.81 21.59 -10.28
CA THR A 103 0.64 22.84 -9.51
C THR A 103 -0.07 22.59 -8.19
N ILE A 104 -1.10 21.75 -8.18
CA ILE A 104 -1.83 21.39 -6.97
C ILE A 104 -0.96 20.55 -6.03
N GLN A 105 -0.27 19.52 -6.55
CA GLN A 105 0.54 18.63 -5.71
C GLN A 105 1.72 19.34 -5.04
N TYR A 106 2.32 20.32 -5.73
CA TYR A 106 3.47 21.07 -5.22
C TYR A 106 3.09 22.46 -4.69
N ASN A 107 1.79 22.75 -4.52
CA ASN A 107 1.27 23.98 -3.92
C ASN A 107 1.72 25.28 -4.62
N HIS A 108 1.83 25.29 -5.95
CA HIS A 108 2.16 26.48 -6.72
C HIS A 108 0.92 27.38 -6.92
N ILE A 109 0.52 28.10 -5.85
CA ILE A 109 -0.72 28.89 -5.80
C ILE A 109 -0.78 29.98 -6.86
N GLU A 110 0.29 30.75 -7.05
CA GLU A 110 0.35 31.83 -8.06
C GLU A 110 0.12 31.30 -9.47
N LEU A 111 0.77 30.18 -9.80
CA LEU A 111 0.62 29.54 -11.09
C LEU A 111 -0.78 28.92 -11.24
N LEU A 112 -1.33 28.34 -10.18
CA LEU A 112 -2.71 27.86 -10.16
C LEU A 112 -3.71 28.99 -10.39
N HIS A 113 -3.51 30.16 -9.75
CA HIS A 113 -4.33 31.35 -9.94
C HIS A 113 -4.30 31.80 -11.40
N TYR A 114 -3.11 31.94 -11.98
CA TYR A 114 -2.94 32.30 -13.39
C TYR A 114 -3.63 31.31 -14.34
N ILE A 115 -3.44 30.00 -14.10
CA ILE A 115 -4.06 28.95 -14.93
C ILE A 115 -5.58 29.02 -14.85
N HIS A 116 -6.14 29.16 -13.65
CA HIS A 116 -7.58 29.21 -13.42
C HIS A 116 -8.21 30.47 -14.04
N ALA A 117 -7.60 31.64 -13.84
CA ALA A 117 -8.10 32.91 -14.35
C ALA A 117 -8.07 33.01 -15.88
N THR A 118 -7.14 32.32 -16.53
CA THR A 118 -6.86 32.54 -17.96
C THR A 118 -7.43 31.43 -18.85
N TYR A 119 -7.51 30.17 -18.39
CA TYR A 119 -7.74 29.03 -19.28
C TYR A 119 -9.01 28.21 -19.01
N HIS A 120 -9.76 28.50 -17.94
CA HIS A 120 -10.98 27.76 -17.56
C HIS A 120 -10.89 26.25 -17.87
N ILE A 121 -9.83 25.59 -17.36
CA ILE A 121 -9.55 24.21 -17.75
C ILE A 121 -10.72 23.32 -17.29
N GLU A 122 -11.52 22.87 -18.25
CA GLU A 122 -12.58 21.89 -18.01
C GLU A 122 -11.94 20.55 -17.66
N THR A 123 -11.97 20.21 -16.37
CA THR A 123 -11.47 18.94 -15.88
C THR A 123 -12.61 18.06 -15.43
N TYR A 124 -12.60 16.79 -15.84
CA TYR A 124 -13.54 15.78 -15.33
C TYR A 124 -13.44 15.57 -13.80
N VAL A 125 -12.28 15.89 -13.20
CA VAL A 125 -12.07 15.90 -11.75
C VAL A 125 -11.63 17.29 -11.38
N HIS A 126 -12.48 18.02 -10.65
CA HIS A 126 -12.28 19.42 -10.31
C HIS A 126 -11.00 19.64 -9.47
N PRO A 127 -10.38 20.84 -9.52
CA PRO A 127 -9.19 21.17 -8.73
C PRO A 127 -9.34 20.90 -7.22
N THR A 128 -10.55 21.13 -6.67
CA THR A 128 -10.89 20.84 -5.26
C THR A 128 -10.75 19.35 -4.92
N ALA A 129 -11.19 18.47 -5.82
CA ALA A 129 -11.09 17.02 -5.67
C ALA A 129 -9.64 16.54 -5.68
N ILE A 130 -8.83 17.07 -6.61
CA ILE A 130 -7.40 16.77 -6.68
C ILE A 130 -6.71 17.26 -5.41
N ALA A 131 -6.98 18.50 -4.99
CA ALA A 131 -6.38 19.09 -3.80
C ALA A 131 -6.74 18.33 -2.52
N ALA A 132 -8.01 17.91 -2.37
CA ALA A 132 -8.47 17.12 -1.24
C ALA A 132 -7.78 15.74 -1.18
N SER A 133 -7.68 15.02 -2.30
CA SER A 133 -6.98 13.73 -2.34
C SER A 133 -5.48 13.86 -2.05
N ARG A 134 -4.85 14.98 -2.45
CA ARG A 134 -3.43 15.25 -2.21
C ARG A 134 -3.12 15.84 -0.84
N GLY A 135 -4.13 16.27 -0.08
CA GLY A 135 -3.91 16.95 1.20
C GLY A 135 -3.39 18.38 1.06
N SER A 136 -3.66 19.02 -0.09
CA SER A 136 -3.21 20.39 -0.33
C SER A 136 -4.13 21.40 0.34
N LEU A 137 -3.97 21.59 1.65
CA LEU A 137 -4.68 22.62 2.41
C LEU A 137 -4.48 24.04 1.85
N PRO A 138 -3.27 24.46 1.42
CA PRO A 138 -3.08 25.79 0.82
C PRO A 138 -3.94 26.02 -0.43
N VAL A 139 -4.04 25.02 -1.31
CA VAL A 139 -4.89 25.12 -2.51
C VAL A 139 -6.36 25.16 -2.13
N ILE A 140 -6.80 24.35 -1.17
CA ILE A 140 -8.18 24.39 -0.68
C ILE A 140 -8.54 25.75 -0.10
N LYS A 141 -7.65 26.35 0.71
CA LYS A 141 -7.84 27.70 1.25
C LYS A 141 -7.93 28.74 0.14
N TYR A 142 -7.01 28.71 -0.82
CA TYR A 142 -7.03 29.60 -1.97
C TYR A 142 -8.36 29.48 -2.76
N LEU A 143 -8.79 28.25 -3.09
CA LEU A 143 -10.05 28.02 -3.83
C LEU A 143 -11.28 28.45 -3.04
N HIS A 144 -11.26 28.30 -1.72
CA HIS A 144 -12.30 28.77 -0.81
C HIS A 144 -12.38 30.30 -0.77
N GLU A 145 -11.25 30.99 -0.55
CA GLU A 145 -11.17 32.46 -0.47
C GLU A 145 -11.53 33.13 -1.80
N ALA A 146 -11.13 32.52 -2.93
CA ALA A 146 -11.46 33.00 -4.26
C ALA A 146 -12.91 32.71 -4.69
N ASN A 147 -13.70 32.01 -3.86
CA ASN A 147 -15.04 31.51 -4.18
C ASN A 147 -15.12 30.84 -5.57
N SER A 148 -14.07 30.12 -5.94
CA SER A 148 -13.86 29.56 -7.28
C SER A 148 -13.75 28.03 -7.28
N GLY A 149 -13.80 27.41 -6.10
CA GLY A 149 -13.78 25.96 -5.96
C GLY A 149 -15.17 25.33 -6.10
N GLU A 150 -15.25 24.24 -6.84
CA GLU A 150 -16.42 23.35 -6.84
C GLU A 150 -16.34 22.41 -5.62
N PHE A 151 -16.92 22.85 -4.51
CA PHE A 151 -16.96 22.07 -3.28
C PHE A 151 -18.22 21.19 -3.24
N PHE A 152 -18.04 19.93 -2.88
CA PHE A 152 -19.09 18.93 -2.76
C PHE A 152 -18.88 18.10 -1.49
N PRO A 153 -19.89 17.34 -1.01
CA PRO A 153 -19.70 16.42 0.11
C PRO A 153 -18.51 15.46 -0.10
N TYR A 154 -18.31 15.02 -1.36
CA TYR A 154 -17.20 14.15 -1.76
C TYR A 154 -15.82 14.78 -1.53
N THR A 155 -15.70 16.11 -1.46
CA THR A 155 -14.43 16.78 -1.17
C THR A 155 -13.91 16.39 0.21
N MET A 156 -14.78 16.34 1.22
CA MET A 156 -14.40 15.86 2.55
C MET A 156 -14.19 14.34 2.56
N ASP A 157 -14.97 13.59 1.77
CA ASP A 157 -14.78 12.13 1.64
C ASP A 157 -13.38 11.78 1.11
N TRP A 158 -12.90 12.45 0.06
CA TRP A 158 -11.56 12.21 -0.50
C TRP A 158 -10.43 12.62 0.45
N ALA A 159 -10.63 13.71 1.20
CA ALA A 159 -9.71 14.14 2.24
C ALA A 159 -9.60 13.10 3.36
N ALA A 160 -10.75 12.56 3.78
CA ALA A 160 -10.84 11.55 4.81
C ALA A 160 -10.27 10.20 4.36
N GLU A 161 -10.57 9.78 3.13
CA GLU A 161 -10.00 8.61 2.46
C GLU A 161 -8.48 8.66 2.43
N SER A 162 -7.91 9.85 2.21
CA SER A 162 -6.46 10.06 2.11
C SER A 162 -5.79 10.41 3.44
N GLY A 163 -6.56 10.52 4.52
CA GLY A 163 -6.04 10.73 5.88
C GLY A 163 -5.66 12.15 6.26
N HIS A 164 -6.06 13.15 5.46
CA HIS A 164 -5.69 14.56 5.66
C HIS A 164 -6.61 15.25 6.66
N LEU A 165 -6.37 15.00 7.96
CA LEU A 165 -7.21 15.50 9.05
C LEU A 165 -7.32 17.03 9.08
N ASP A 166 -6.23 17.74 8.84
CA ASP A 166 -6.19 19.21 8.80
C ASP A 166 -7.14 19.78 7.73
N LEU A 167 -7.24 19.10 6.59
CA LEU A 167 -8.13 19.44 5.50
C LEU A 167 -9.58 19.09 5.84
N VAL A 168 -9.82 17.94 6.48
CA VAL A 168 -11.15 17.56 7.00
C VAL A 168 -11.66 18.57 8.03
N GLU A 169 -10.81 18.99 8.97
CA GLU A 169 -11.11 20.02 9.97
C GLU A 169 -11.42 21.35 9.29
N PHE A 170 -10.59 21.78 8.35
CA PHE A 170 -10.82 23.02 7.61
C PHE A 170 -12.17 23.01 6.90
N LEU A 171 -12.46 21.96 6.13
CA LEU A 171 -13.73 21.81 5.43
C LEU A 171 -14.91 21.77 6.42
N HIS A 172 -14.77 21.10 7.56
CA HIS A 172 -15.82 21.05 8.57
C HIS A 172 -16.16 22.44 9.14
N PHE A 173 -15.16 23.26 9.47
CA PHE A 173 -15.37 24.55 10.13
C PHE A 173 -15.71 25.69 9.17
N HIS A 174 -15.32 25.60 7.89
CA HIS A 174 -15.44 26.71 6.93
C HIS A 174 -16.42 26.45 5.78
N ARG A 175 -16.96 25.23 5.67
CA ARG A 175 -17.88 24.81 4.59
C ARG A 175 -19.13 24.15 5.16
N SER A 176 -20.21 24.13 4.36
CA SER A 176 -21.53 23.64 4.79
C SER A 176 -22.01 22.39 4.05
N GLU A 177 -21.31 21.99 2.99
CA GLU A 177 -21.65 20.84 2.14
C GLU A 177 -21.60 19.52 2.91
N GLY A 178 -20.74 19.42 3.92
CA GLY A 178 -20.60 18.24 4.75
C GLY A 178 -19.81 17.11 4.08
N CYS A 179 -20.17 15.87 4.41
CA CYS A 179 -19.58 14.66 3.84
C CYS A 179 -20.66 13.61 3.60
N THR A 180 -20.28 12.43 3.12
CA THR A 180 -21.15 11.25 3.11
C THR A 180 -20.68 10.22 4.14
N THR A 181 -21.37 9.09 4.25
CA THR A 181 -20.89 7.95 5.04
C THR A 181 -19.54 7.42 4.52
N SER A 182 -19.23 7.68 3.25
CA SER A 182 -17.97 7.26 2.62
C SER A 182 -16.75 7.87 3.29
N ALA A 183 -16.85 9.07 3.88
CA ALA A 183 -15.72 9.68 4.60
C ALA A 183 -15.22 8.76 5.74
N MET A 184 -16.14 8.30 6.59
CA MET A 184 -15.76 7.45 7.73
C MET A 184 -15.46 6.01 7.28
N ASP A 185 -16.20 5.48 6.31
CA ASP A 185 -15.95 4.14 5.74
C ASP A 185 -14.55 4.03 5.14
N MET A 186 -14.14 5.02 4.33
CA MET A 186 -12.84 5.00 3.66
C MET A 186 -11.70 5.38 4.60
N ALA A 187 -11.90 6.31 5.54
CA ALA A 187 -10.93 6.59 6.60
C ALA A 187 -10.67 5.34 7.47
N ALA A 188 -11.71 4.55 7.77
CA ALA A 188 -11.58 3.31 8.51
C ALA A 188 -10.84 2.23 7.70
N ARG A 189 -11.17 2.08 6.41
CA ARG A 189 -10.51 1.16 5.48
C ARG A 189 -9.00 1.39 5.37
N PHE A 190 -8.56 2.65 5.29
CA PHE A 190 -7.15 3.01 5.12
C PHE A 190 -6.41 3.29 6.44
N GLY A 191 -7.07 3.08 7.59
CA GLY A 191 -6.41 3.14 8.89
C GLY A 191 -6.23 4.56 9.46
N HIS A 192 -6.96 5.55 8.95
CA HIS A 192 -6.87 6.94 9.36
C HIS A 192 -7.67 7.21 10.65
N PHE A 193 -7.19 6.65 11.77
CA PHE A 193 -7.92 6.65 13.04
C PHE A 193 -8.28 8.05 13.56
N ASN A 194 -7.38 9.03 13.41
CA ASN A 194 -7.65 10.39 13.87
C ASN A 194 -8.80 11.04 13.08
N VAL A 195 -8.90 10.77 11.78
CA VAL A 195 -10.01 11.20 10.94
C VAL A 195 -11.31 10.53 11.38
N VAL A 196 -11.30 9.21 11.64
CA VAL A 196 -12.49 8.49 12.15
C VAL A 196 -12.99 9.10 13.47
N LYS A 197 -12.10 9.39 14.42
CA LYS A 197 -12.46 10.06 15.68
C LYS A 197 -13.07 11.44 15.45
N PHE A 198 -12.44 12.24 14.59
CA PHE A 198 -12.92 13.57 14.28
C PHE A 198 -14.32 13.54 13.67
N LEU A 199 -14.52 12.71 12.64
CA LEU A 199 -15.80 12.53 11.97
C LEU A 199 -16.87 12.02 12.95
N HIS A 200 -16.54 11.06 13.82
CA HIS A 200 -17.47 10.59 14.84
C HIS A 200 -17.92 11.70 15.80
N ALA A 201 -17.00 12.54 16.24
CA ALA A 201 -17.29 13.58 17.23
C ALA A 201 -18.04 14.79 16.65
N HIS A 202 -17.81 15.12 15.37
CA HIS A 202 -18.27 16.40 14.78
C HIS A 202 -19.28 16.24 13.63
N ARG A 203 -19.46 15.04 13.08
CA ARG A 203 -20.37 14.77 11.96
C ARG A 203 -21.52 13.84 12.37
N LYS A 204 -22.64 13.94 11.66
CA LYS A 204 -23.86 13.17 11.96
C LYS A 204 -24.17 12.11 10.90
N GLU A 205 -23.48 12.16 9.78
CA GLU A 205 -23.61 11.24 8.65
C GLU A 205 -23.29 9.79 9.04
N GLY A 206 -22.33 9.61 9.96
CA GLY A 206 -21.97 8.29 10.47
C GLY A 206 -21.15 7.46 9.48
N CYS A 207 -21.26 6.14 9.60
CA CYS A 207 -20.62 5.18 8.70
C CYS A 207 -21.63 4.11 8.28
N THR A 208 -21.18 3.16 7.48
CA THR A 208 -21.92 1.91 7.20
C THR A 208 -21.19 0.73 7.81
N THR A 209 -21.69 -0.50 7.60
CA THR A 209 -20.97 -1.73 7.99
C THR A 209 -19.62 -1.87 7.28
N VAL A 210 -19.43 -1.15 6.15
CA VAL A 210 -18.19 -1.16 5.37
C VAL A 210 -17.01 -0.64 6.20
N ALA A 211 -17.21 0.36 7.07
CA ALA A 211 -16.14 0.86 7.93
C ALA A 211 -15.50 -0.24 8.78
N MET A 212 -16.32 -1.03 9.49
CA MET A 212 -15.82 -2.09 10.37
C MET A 212 -15.32 -3.29 9.57
N ASP A 213 -16.02 -3.68 8.51
CA ASP A 213 -15.61 -4.79 7.63
C ASP A 213 -14.24 -4.55 7.01
N GLN A 214 -14.02 -3.36 6.44
CA GLN A 214 -12.75 -3.01 5.79
C GLN A 214 -11.65 -2.75 6.81
N ALA A 215 -11.94 -2.09 7.95
CA ALA A 215 -10.95 -1.94 9.01
C ALA A 215 -10.48 -3.31 9.55
N ALA A 216 -11.39 -4.29 9.65
CA ALA A 216 -11.04 -5.66 10.02
C ALA A 216 -10.19 -6.35 8.95
N ALA A 217 -10.54 -6.18 7.67
CA ALA A 217 -9.83 -6.77 6.53
C ALA A 217 -8.36 -6.30 6.42
N PHE A 218 -8.08 -5.03 6.74
CA PHE A 218 -6.74 -4.44 6.70
C PHE A 218 -6.04 -4.42 8.07
N GLY A 219 -6.64 -5.02 9.11
CA GLY A 219 -6.01 -5.19 10.42
C GLY A 219 -5.97 -3.93 11.28
N HIS A 220 -6.80 -2.93 11.02
CA HIS A 220 -6.89 -1.68 11.78
C HIS A 220 -7.66 -1.88 13.11
N PHE A 221 -7.05 -2.62 14.03
CA PHE A 221 -7.66 -3.08 15.28
C PHE A 221 -8.24 -1.97 16.16
N GLU A 222 -7.52 -0.87 16.32
CA GLU A 222 -7.96 0.25 17.16
C GLU A 222 -9.20 0.95 16.58
N ILE A 223 -9.34 0.96 15.25
CA ILE A 223 -10.54 1.47 14.58
C ILE A 223 -11.73 0.54 14.83
N VAL A 224 -11.54 -0.77 14.70
CA VAL A 224 -12.62 -1.75 14.95
C VAL A 224 -13.11 -1.69 16.39
N LYS A 225 -12.21 -1.60 17.38
CA LYS A 225 -12.60 -1.40 18.79
C LYS A 225 -13.40 -0.11 18.98
N PHE A 226 -12.93 0.98 18.37
CA PHE A 226 -13.60 2.28 18.48
C PHE A 226 -15.01 2.24 17.86
N LEU A 227 -15.12 1.72 16.64
CA LEU A 227 -16.42 1.56 15.97
C LEU A 227 -17.33 0.62 16.77
N HIS A 228 -16.82 -0.48 17.31
CA HIS A 228 -17.61 -1.39 18.15
C HIS A 228 -18.15 -0.70 19.41
N THR A 229 -17.36 0.17 20.04
CA THR A 229 -17.69 0.81 21.32
C THR A 229 -18.66 1.97 21.15
N TYR A 230 -18.46 2.79 20.11
CA TYR A 230 -19.13 4.09 19.98
C TYR A 230 -20.11 4.19 18.80
N ARG A 231 -20.21 3.15 17.95
CA ARG A 231 -21.12 3.09 16.80
C ARG A 231 -22.05 1.88 16.90
N THR A 232 -23.20 1.97 16.23
CA THR A 232 -24.27 0.95 16.30
C THR A 232 -24.44 0.18 15.00
N GLU A 233 -23.82 0.63 13.91
CA GLU A 233 -23.94 0.04 12.57
C GLU A 233 -23.41 -1.39 12.50
N GLY A 234 -22.38 -1.70 13.28
CA GLY A 234 -21.83 -3.05 13.36
C GLY A 234 -20.98 -3.45 12.15
N CYS A 235 -20.92 -4.75 11.89
CA CYS A 235 -20.20 -5.34 10.77
C CYS A 235 -21.07 -6.40 10.08
N THR A 236 -20.53 -7.03 9.04
CA THR A 236 -21.11 -8.24 8.44
C THR A 236 -20.19 -9.44 8.69
N THR A 237 -20.54 -10.61 8.16
CA THR A 237 -19.65 -11.79 8.18
C THR A 237 -18.32 -11.51 7.48
N ASN A 238 -18.25 -10.50 6.60
CA ASN A 238 -17.03 -10.11 5.90
C ASN A 238 -15.93 -9.64 6.84
N ALA A 239 -16.24 -9.03 7.99
CA ALA A 239 -15.24 -8.60 8.95
C ALA A 239 -14.39 -9.78 9.45
N LEU A 240 -15.05 -10.85 9.89
CA LEU A 240 -14.38 -12.03 10.42
C LEU A 240 -13.70 -12.84 9.31
N ASP A 241 -14.38 -13.03 8.17
CA ASP A 241 -13.83 -13.72 7.00
C ASP A 241 -12.54 -13.05 6.49
N SER A 242 -12.57 -11.72 6.35
CA SER A 242 -11.43 -10.95 5.85
C SER A 242 -10.31 -10.86 6.87
N ALA A 243 -10.63 -10.72 8.17
CA ALA A 243 -9.61 -10.75 9.23
C ALA A 243 -8.88 -12.11 9.28
N CYS A 244 -9.60 -13.21 9.01
CA CYS A 244 -9.02 -14.55 8.90
C CYS A 244 -8.12 -14.67 7.66
N SER A 245 -8.53 -14.10 6.53
CA SER A 245 -7.72 -14.03 5.31
C SER A 245 -6.43 -13.21 5.52
N GLY A 246 -6.53 -12.06 6.21
CA GLY A 246 -5.42 -11.15 6.50
C GLY A 246 -4.47 -11.63 7.61
N GLY A 247 -4.81 -12.70 8.33
CA GLY A 247 -3.95 -13.23 9.40
C GLY A 247 -4.03 -12.46 10.71
N HIS A 248 -5.09 -11.69 10.93
CA HIS A 248 -5.22 -10.79 12.10
C HIS A 248 -5.82 -11.53 13.31
N LEU A 249 -5.04 -12.39 13.98
CA LEU A 249 -5.54 -13.25 15.07
C LEU A 249 -6.25 -12.47 16.21
N ASP A 250 -5.69 -11.36 16.67
CA ASP A 250 -6.30 -10.57 17.75
C ASP A 250 -7.62 -9.93 17.33
N MET A 251 -7.74 -9.52 16.06
CA MET A 251 -8.98 -9.07 15.44
C MET A 251 -10.01 -10.19 15.42
N VAL A 252 -9.61 -11.40 14.99
CA VAL A 252 -10.49 -12.59 14.94
C VAL A 252 -11.04 -12.92 16.32
N LYS A 253 -10.17 -12.94 17.35
CA LYS A 253 -10.59 -13.17 18.74
C LYS A 253 -11.56 -12.08 19.21
N PHE A 254 -11.24 -10.82 18.96
CA PHE A 254 -12.10 -9.70 19.36
C PHE A 254 -13.49 -9.80 18.74
N LEU A 255 -13.55 -9.97 17.41
CA LEU A 255 -14.81 -10.11 16.67
C LEU A 255 -15.59 -11.34 17.15
N HIS A 256 -14.94 -12.48 17.38
CA HIS A 256 -15.60 -13.68 17.89
C HIS A 256 -16.27 -13.47 19.27
N PHE A 257 -15.59 -12.79 20.20
CA PHE A 257 -16.09 -12.62 21.56
C PHE A 257 -17.07 -11.45 21.72
N HIS A 258 -17.03 -10.44 20.84
CA HIS A 258 -17.80 -9.20 21.01
C HIS A 258 -18.85 -8.95 19.92
N ARG A 259 -18.86 -9.75 18.84
CA ARG A 259 -19.82 -9.65 17.72
C ARG A 259 -20.58 -10.97 17.55
N HIS A 260 -21.76 -10.89 16.94
CA HIS A 260 -22.69 -12.02 16.81
C HIS A 260 -22.98 -12.39 15.35
N GLU A 261 -22.48 -11.60 14.39
CA GLU A 261 -22.67 -11.79 12.96
C GLU A 261 -22.00 -13.07 12.44
N GLY A 262 -20.92 -13.50 13.10
CA GLY A 262 -20.21 -14.74 12.78
C GLY A 262 -19.32 -14.64 11.55
N CYS A 263 -19.14 -15.78 10.86
CA CYS A 263 -18.30 -15.94 9.67
C CYS A 263 -18.95 -16.93 8.72
N THR A 264 -18.43 -17.02 7.50
CA THR A 264 -18.78 -18.09 6.57
C THR A 264 -17.69 -19.17 6.58
N THR A 265 -17.87 -20.24 5.78
CA THR A 265 -16.79 -21.21 5.52
C THR A 265 -15.59 -20.58 4.82
N GLY A 266 -15.75 -19.37 4.26
CA GLY A 266 -14.69 -18.56 3.68
C GLY A 266 -13.61 -18.18 4.70
N ALA A 267 -13.96 -17.87 5.96
CA ALA A 267 -12.98 -17.56 7.00
C ALA A 267 -11.93 -18.69 7.17
N PHE A 268 -12.41 -19.92 7.32
CA PHE A 268 -11.55 -21.08 7.53
C PHE A 268 -10.71 -21.38 6.28
N ASN A 269 -11.35 -21.41 5.10
CA ASN A 269 -10.67 -21.69 3.84
C ASN A 269 -9.58 -20.65 3.53
N SER A 270 -9.86 -19.36 3.73
CA SER A 270 -8.92 -18.27 3.50
C SER A 270 -7.78 -18.27 4.53
N ALA A 271 -8.05 -18.58 5.81
CA ALA A 271 -6.99 -18.76 6.81
C ALA A 271 -6.04 -19.90 6.42
N CYS A 272 -6.59 -21.00 5.89
CA CYS A 272 -5.78 -22.12 5.39
C CYS A 272 -4.93 -21.74 4.18
N CYS A 273 -5.49 -21.01 3.21
CA CYS A 273 -4.76 -20.47 2.05
C CYS A 273 -3.63 -19.51 2.47
N GLY A 274 -3.92 -18.62 3.42
CA GLY A 274 -2.96 -17.66 3.99
C GLY A 274 -1.83 -18.30 4.80
N GLY A 275 -2.02 -19.53 5.31
CA GLY A 275 -1.06 -20.20 6.19
C GLY A 275 -1.19 -19.77 7.65
N HIS A 276 -2.35 -19.25 8.05
CA HIS A 276 -2.56 -18.68 9.38
C HIS A 276 -2.94 -19.76 10.40
N LEU A 277 -2.00 -20.66 10.72
CA LEU A 277 -2.24 -21.85 11.53
C LEU A 277 -2.96 -21.57 12.86
N GLU A 278 -2.58 -20.51 13.57
CA GLU A 278 -3.21 -20.18 14.86
C GLU A 278 -4.67 -19.74 14.71
N ILE A 279 -5.02 -19.09 13.60
CA ILE A 279 -6.42 -18.77 13.27
C ILE A 279 -7.18 -20.05 12.91
N VAL A 280 -6.56 -20.95 12.13
CA VAL A 280 -7.17 -22.25 11.78
C VAL A 280 -7.49 -23.07 13.04
N LYS A 281 -6.54 -23.15 13.99
CA LYS A 281 -6.76 -23.79 15.30
C LYS A 281 -7.89 -23.12 16.08
N PHE A 282 -7.88 -21.79 16.12
CA PHE A 282 -8.90 -21.02 16.83
C PHE A 282 -10.30 -21.27 16.25
N LEU A 283 -10.47 -21.17 14.93
CA LEU A 283 -11.74 -21.41 14.25
C LEU A 283 -12.18 -22.87 14.43
N HIS A 284 -11.28 -23.84 14.32
CA HIS A 284 -11.60 -25.25 14.51
C HIS A 284 -12.14 -25.53 15.91
N ALA A 285 -11.61 -24.87 16.94
CA ALA A 285 -12.02 -25.08 18.32
C ALA A 285 -13.29 -24.33 18.73
N HIS A 286 -13.58 -23.16 18.13
CA HIS A 286 -14.61 -22.24 18.62
C HIS A 286 -15.77 -21.98 17.65
N ARG A 287 -15.72 -22.50 16.42
CA ARG A 287 -16.70 -22.19 15.36
C ARG A 287 -17.26 -23.47 14.74
N THR A 288 -18.55 -23.43 14.41
CA THR A 288 -19.31 -24.60 13.92
C THR A 288 -19.58 -24.55 12.42
N GLU A 289 -19.34 -23.41 11.76
CA GLU A 289 -19.52 -23.26 10.31
C GLU A 289 -18.63 -24.21 9.51
N GLY A 290 -17.51 -24.61 10.10
CA GLY A 290 -16.60 -25.60 9.53
C GLY A 290 -15.87 -25.09 8.29
N CYS A 291 -15.51 -26.03 7.43
CA CYS A 291 -14.73 -25.79 6.22
C CYS A 291 -15.19 -26.70 5.09
N THR A 292 -14.68 -26.45 3.89
CA THR A 292 -14.92 -27.32 2.73
C THR A 292 -13.62 -27.98 2.29
N HIS A 293 -13.67 -28.92 1.34
CA HIS A 293 -12.46 -29.51 0.74
C HIS A 293 -11.47 -28.47 0.21
N ARG A 294 -11.95 -27.25 -0.13
CA ARG A 294 -11.11 -26.13 -0.53
C ARG A 294 -10.10 -25.71 0.54
N ALA A 295 -10.37 -25.89 1.83
CA ALA A 295 -9.39 -25.57 2.88
C ALA A 295 -8.07 -26.32 2.67
N MET A 296 -8.17 -27.63 2.41
CA MET A 296 -7.02 -28.50 2.19
C MET A 296 -6.37 -28.24 0.83
N GLU A 297 -7.18 -28.06 -0.21
CA GLU A 297 -6.70 -27.81 -1.57
C GLU A 297 -5.97 -26.47 -1.66
N SER A 298 -6.55 -25.38 -1.15
CA SER A 298 -5.93 -24.06 -1.17
C SER A 298 -4.68 -23.98 -0.28
N ALA A 299 -4.66 -24.64 0.88
CA ALA A 299 -3.45 -24.76 1.69
C ALA A 299 -2.32 -25.48 0.92
N ALA A 300 -2.64 -26.56 0.21
CA ALA A 300 -1.68 -27.31 -0.60
C ALA A 300 -1.17 -26.49 -1.79
N GLU A 301 -2.05 -25.82 -2.53
CA GLU A 301 -1.71 -24.93 -3.65
C GLU A 301 -0.79 -23.78 -3.22
N CYS A 302 -1.07 -23.20 -2.05
CA CYS A 302 -0.27 -22.14 -1.45
C CYS A 302 0.93 -22.65 -0.63
N LYS A 303 1.21 -23.96 -0.63
CA LYS A 303 2.35 -24.60 0.04
C LYS A 303 2.40 -24.31 1.55
N ARG A 304 1.24 -24.24 2.21
CA ARG A 304 1.08 -24.04 3.65
C ARG A 304 1.17 -25.37 4.38
N TYR A 305 2.38 -25.94 4.44
CA TYR A 305 2.61 -27.30 4.90
C TYR A 305 2.22 -27.54 6.36
N ASP A 306 2.45 -26.56 7.23
CA ASP A 306 2.04 -26.56 8.64
C ASP A 306 0.52 -26.67 8.80
N VAL A 307 -0.24 -25.95 7.99
CA VAL A 307 -1.70 -26.06 7.94
C VAL A 307 -2.12 -27.41 7.35
N CYS A 308 -1.53 -27.85 6.23
CA CYS A 308 -1.84 -29.15 5.63
C CYS A 308 -1.64 -30.30 6.62
N LEU A 309 -0.56 -30.26 7.40
CA LEU A 309 -0.28 -31.23 8.45
C LEU A 309 -1.38 -31.23 9.51
N TYR A 310 -1.69 -30.06 10.06
CA TYR A 310 -2.75 -29.90 11.06
C TYR A 310 -4.11 -30.41 10.54
N LEU A 311 -4.50 -30.05 9.32
CA LEU A 311 -5.74 -30.51 8.70
C LEU A 311 -5.74 -32.03 8.46
N SER A 312 -4.61 -32.62 8.06
CA SER A 312 -4.51 -34.07 7.86
C SER A 312 -4.65 -34.86 9.16
N GLU A 313 -4.15 -34.32 10.28
CA GLU A 313 -4.23 -34.93 11.61
C GLU A 313 -5.64 -34.81 12.21
N HIS A 314 -6.29 -33.65 12.06
CA HIS A 314 -7.53 -33.33 12.77
C HIS A 314 -8.80 -33.46 11.91
N LEU A 315 -8.68 -33.32 10.58
CA LEU A 315 -9.78 -33.35 9.62
C LEU A 315 -9.44 -34.26 8.42
N PRO A 316 -9.21 -35.57 8.63
CA PRO A 316 -8.72 -36.49 7.61
C PRO A 316 -9.69 -36.66 6.43
N HIS A 317 -10.98 -36.39 6.64
CA HIS A 317 -12.00 -36.44 5.58
C HIS A 317 -11.76 -35.39 4.47
N LEU A 318 -11.00 -34.32 4.73
CA LEU A 318 -10.66 -33.31 3.73
C LEU A 318 -9.56 -33.76 2.76
N VAL A 319 -8.81 -34.81 3.10
CA VAL A 319 -7.67 -35.29 2.30
C VAL A 319 -8.18 -36.05 1.07
N ASN A 320 -8.33 -35.34 -0.05
CA ASN A 320 -8.70 -35.94 -1.32
C ASN A 320 -7.50 -36.68 -1.94
N ARG A 321 -7.50 -38.03 -1.87
CA ARG A 321 -6.43 -38.88 -2.41
C ARG A 321 -6.31 -38.84 -3.94
N SER A 322 -7.35 -38.42 -4.65
CA SER A 322 -7.30 -38.24 -6.11
C SER A 322 -6.62 -36.91 -6.50
N ASN A 323 -6.48 -35.98 -5.57
CA ASN A 323 -5.82 -34.70 -5.81
C ASN A 323 -4.32 -34.80 -5.50
N ILE A 324 -3.50 -34.89 -6.55
CA ILE A 324 -2.05 -35.07 -6.43
C ILE A 324 -1.37 -33.94 -5.65
N THR A 325 -1.86 -32.69 -5.75
CA THR A 325 -1.26 -31.55 -5.04
C THR A 325 -1.43 -31.69 -3.53
N VAL A 326 -2.61 -32.14 -3.09
CA VAL A 326 -2.91 -32.41 -1.68
C VAL A 326 -2.06 -33.56 -1.16
N VAL A 327 -1.99 -34.68 -1.88
CA VAL A 327 -1.19 -35.84 -1.46
C VAL A 327 0.30 -35.47 -1.32
N MET A 328 0.85 -34.75 -2.31
CA MET A 328 2.23 -34.28 -2.25
C MET A 328 2.46 -33.30 -1.11
N ALA A 329 1.53 -32.37 -0.87
CA ALA A 329 1.66 -31.39 0.21
C ALA A 329 1.63 -32.04 1.59
N VAL A 330 0.77 -33.04 1.82
CA VAL A 330 0.75 -33.81 3.08
C VAL A 330 2.05 -34.59 3.26
N GLY A 331 2.51 -35.30 2.23
CA GLY A 331 3.77 -36.05 2.28
C GLY A 331 4.96 -35.15 2.61
N GLU A 332 5.05 -33.99 1.94
CA GLU A 332 6.08 -32.97 2.20
C GLU A 332 5.98 -32.42 3.62
N ALA A 333 4.77 -32.13 4.11
CA ALA A 333 4.55 -31.62 5.47
C ALA A 333 4.97 -32.63 6.54
N SER A 334 4.58 -33.91 6.41
CA SER A 334 4.97 -34.97 7.33
C SER A 334 6.49 -35.22 7.30
N TRP A 335 7.11 -35.16 6.12
CA TRP A 335 8.56 -35.27 5.97
C TRP A 335 9.28 -34.13 6.71
N ARG A 336 8.84 -32.88 6.54
CA ARG A 336 9.39 -31.71 7.24
C ARG A 336 9.27 -31.82 8.76
N GLN A 337 8.12 -32.29 9.26
CA GLN A 337 7.93 -32.53 10.70
C GLN A 337 8.91 -33.58 11.22
N SER A 338 9.09 -34.70 10.51
CA SER A 338 10.06 -35.74 10.89
C SER A 338 11.50 -35.22 10.91
N GLU A 339 11.88 -34.42 9.91
CA GLU A 339 13.22 -33.82 9.86
C GLU A 339 13.45 -32.82 11.01
N ALA A 340 12.45 -31.99 11.32
CA ALA A 340 12.51 -31.06 12.45
C ALA A 340 12.70 -31.80 13.78
N LEU A 341 11.94 -32.87 14.02
CA LEU A 341 12.07 -33.71 15.21
C LEU A 341 13.46 -34.36 15.31
N LYS A 342 14.03 -34.83 14.19
CA LYS A 342 15.40 -35.37 14.16
C LYS A 342 16.43 -34.31 14.50
N LYS A 343 16.28 -33.09 13.96
CA LYS A 343 17.16 -31.95 14.28
C LYS A 343 17.08 -31.55 15.75
N GLU A 344 15.88 -31.49 16.32
CA GLU A 344 15.69 -31.21 17.74
C GLU A 344 16.30 -32.30 18.63
N ALA A 345 16.09 -33.57 18.31
CA ALA A 345 16.68 -34.69 19.04
C ALA A 345 18.21 -34.63 19.01
N ALA A 346 18.80 -34.36 17.85
CA ALA A 346 20.24 -34.16 17.71
C ALA A 346 20.74 -32.97 18.54
N ALA A 347 20.04 -31.83 18.52
CA ALA A 347 20.37 -30.65 19.32
C ALA A 347 20.31 -30.93 20.83
N ARG A 348 19.29 -31.69 21.29
CA ARG A 348 19.19 -32.11 22.71
C ARG A 348 20.36 -33.00 23.12
N LEU A 349 20.75 -33.95 22.26
CA LEU A 349 21.90 -34.82 22.50
C LEU A 349 23.22 -34.04 22.56
N ILE A 350 23.40 -33.03 21.70
CA ILE A 350 24.58 -32.15 21.74
C ILE A 350 24.60 -31.37 23.06
N LYS A 351 23.49 -30.74 23.44
CA LYS A 351 23.38 -29.98 24.69
C LYS A 351 23.63 -30.85 25.93
N GLN A 352 23.13 -32.09 25.92
CA GLN A 352 23.40 -33.06 26.98
C GLN A 352 24.90 -33.39 27.06
N LYS A 353 25.55 -33.66 25.92
CA LYS A 353 26.99 -33.92 25.86
C LYS A 353 27.83 -32.73 26.30
N GLU A 354 27.42 -31.50 25.99
CA GLU A 354 28.08 -30.28 26.45
C GLU A 354 27.96 -30.07 27.97
N GLN A 355 26.80 -30.39 28.54
CA GLN A 355 26.59 -30.36 30.00
C GLN A 355 27.41 -31.44 30.72
N GLU A 356 27.55 -32.62 30.12
CA GLU A 356 28.44 -33.69 30.61
C GLU A 356 29.93 -33.35 30.45
N ALA A 357 30.28 -32.44 29.52
CA ALA A 357 31.65 -32.02 29.25
C ALA A 357 32.14 -30.86 30.14
N VAL A 358 31.35 -30.33 31.09
CA VAL A 358 31.84 -29.37 32.09
C VAL A 358 32.90 -30.06 32.96
N PRO A 359 34.18 -29.66 32.89
CA PRO A 359 35.22 -30.36 33.62
C PRO A 359 35.11 -29.96 35.10
N GLY A 360 34.74 -30.90 35.97
CA GLY A 360 35.15 -30.81 37.38
C GLY A 360 36.68 -30.60 37.42
N PRO A 361 37.23 -29.89 38.42
CA PRO A 361 38.61 -29.44 38.41
C PRO A 361 39.57 -30.63 38.44
N ARG A 362 39.89 -31.19 37.27
CA ARG A 362 40.96 -32.15 37.11
C ARG A 362 42.22 -31.32 37.00
N LEU A 363 42.92 -31.19 38.13
CA LEU A 363 44.32 -30.77 38.18
C LEU A 363 45.10 -31.70 37.23
N LEU A 364 45.34 -31.22 36.01
CA LEU A 364 46.15 -31.90 35.02
C LEU A 364 47.62 -31.69 35.40
N THR A 365 48.17 -32.60 36.20
CA THR A 365 49.55 -32.51 36.75
C THR A 365 50.63 -33.12 35.85
N SER A 366 50.33 -33.47 34.60
CA SER A 366 51.30 -34.06 33.66
C SER A 366 51.81 -33.03 32.64
N PRO A 367 53.14 -32.91 32.41
CA PRO A 367 53.69 -32.01 31.38
C PRO A 367 53.13 -32.24 29.96
N TRP A 368 52.65 -33.46 29.68
CA TRP A 368 52.05 -33.81 28.39
C TRP A 368 50.66 -33.21 28.17
N SER A 369 49.91 -32.90 29.23
CA SER A 369 48.58 -32.30 29.10
C SER A 369 48.64 -30.83 28.66
N GLN A 370 49.69 -30.09 29.06
CA GLN A 370 49.91 -28.70 28.68
C GLN A 370 50.30 -28.56 27.19
N LEU A 371 51.04 -29.52 26.63
CA LEU A 371 51.40 -29.55 25.21
C LEU A 371 50.21 -29.90 24.30
N LEU A 372 49.32 -30.79 24.78
CA LEU A 372 48.12 -31.19 24.04
C LEU A 372 47.05 -30.09 24.04
N SER A 373 46.87 -29.34 25.14
CA SER A 373 45.87 -28.27 25.19
C SER A 373 46.13 -27.15 24.18
N THR A 374 47.40 -26.76 24.00
CA THR A 374 47.79 -25.71 23.05
C THR A 374 47.66 -26.14 21.59
N SER A 375 47.88 -27.42 21.30
CA SER A 375 47.84 -27.96 19.93
C SER A 375 46.41 -28.23 19.48
N VAL A 376 45.57 -28.77 20.37
CA VAL A 376 44.15 -29.04 20.12
C VAL A 376 43.34 -27.74 20.03
N GLN A 377 43.63 -26.72 20.85
CA GLN A 377 42.96 -25.42 20.73
C GLN A 377 43.23 -24.73 19.38
N ARG A 378 44.46 -24.80 18.85
CA ARG A 378 44.78 -24.24 17.53
C ARG A 378 44.10 -25.00 16.40
N GLY A 379 44.01 -26.33 16.49
CA GLY A 379 43.31 -27.17 15.51
C GLY A 379 41.80 -26.93 15.48
N VAL A 380 41.15 -26.81 16.65
CA VAL A 380 39.69 -26.58 16.75
C VAL A 380 39.30 -25.19 16.26
N VAL A 381 40.10 -24.15 16.54
CA VAL A 381 39.85 -22.79 16.03
C VAL A 381 40.00 -22.73 14.51
N ALA A 382 40.99 -23.42 13.93
CA ALA A 382 41.15 -23.50 12.48
C ALA A 382 40.00 -24.27 11.79
N LEU A 383 39.50 -25.34 12.43
CA LEU A 383 38.38 -26.13 11.91
C LEU A 383 37.04 -25.38 12.01
N MET A 384 36.82 -24.64 13.10
CA MET A 384 35.63 -23.78 13.24
C MET A 384 35.65 -22.60 12.28
N GLN A 385 36.82 -22.03 11.97
CA GLN A 385 36.96 -20.97 10.96
C GLN A 385 36.72 -21.48 9.52
N SER A 386 36.97 -22.76 9.23
CA SER A 386 36.68 -23.32 7.90
C SER A 386 35.22 -23.76 7.71
N LEU A 387 34.47 -23.98 8.79
CA LEU A 387 33.06 -24.40 8.76
C LEU A 387 32.06 -23.23 8.75
N VAL A 388 32.54 -21.98 8.88
CA VAL A 388 31.73 -20.74 8.86
C VAL A 388 31.83 -20.00 7.51
N LYS A 389 32.58 -20.53 6.54
CA LYS A 389 32.50 -20.16 5.11
C LYS A 389 31.72 -21.24 4.37
#